data_AF-A0A089UN26-F1
#
_entry.id   AF-A0A089UN26-F1
#
_cell.length_a   1.000
_cell.length_b   1.000
_cell.length_c   1.000
_cell.angle_alpha   90.00
_cell.angle_beta   90.00
_cell.angle_gamma   90.00
#
_symmetry.space_group_name_H-M   'P 1'
#
loop_
_entity.id
_entity.type
_entity.pdbx_description
1 polymer ?
#
loop_
_entity_poly.entity_id
_entity_poly.type
_entity_poly.pdbx_seq_one_letter_code
_entity_poly.pdbx_strand_id
1 'polypeptide(L)' 'MASLIDIRNALALQGRLEAKQISQQLATPLPLVAAMLDRLEAMGKAMRISEDPSSCLTGSCKSCPEGKKCARELWALR' A
#
# COMPACT_ATOMS: atom_id res chain seq x y z
N MET A 1 15.11 -10.12 -8.52
CA MET A 1 14.76 -8.80 -9.10
C MET A 1 13.25 -8.70 -9.07
N ALA A 2 12.67 -7.73 -8.35
CA ALA A 2 11.23 -7.58 -8.35
C ALA A 2 10.76 -6.95 -9.67
N SER A 3 9.69 -7.49 -10.22
CA SER A 3 9.06 -7.04 -11.45
C SER A 3 7.70 -6.39 -11.16
N LEU A 4 7.12 -5.70 -12.16
CA LEU A 4 5.76 -5.15 -12.05
C LEU A 4 4.72 -6.26 -11.78
N ILE A 5 5.02 -7.49 -12.23
CA ILE A 5 4.17 -8.66 -12.01
C ILE A 5 4.18 -9.06 -10.54
N ASP A 6 5.33 -8.97 -9.86
CA ASP A 6 5.45 -9.31 -8.43
C ASP A 6 4.61 -8.37 -7.57
N ILE A 7 4.65 -7.06 -7.86
CA ILE A 7 3.81 -6.06 -7.16
C ILE A 7 2.33 -6.33 -7.40
N ARG A 8 1.95 -6.59 -8.66
CA ARG A 8 0.56 -6.92 -9.00
C ARG A 8 0.11 -8.21 -8.28
N ASN A 9 0.94 -9.23 -8.23
CA ASN A 9 0.63 -10.50 -7.56
C ASN A 9 0.52 -10.31 -6.05
N ALA A 10 1.38 -9.49 -5.43
CA ALA A 10 1.27 -9.15 -4.01
C ALA A 10 -0.08 -8.46 -3.70
N LEU A 11 -0.49 -7.52 -4.54
CA LEU A 11 -1.81 -6.87 -4.43
C LEU A 11 -2.96 -7.85 -4.70
N ALA A 12 -2.83 -8.78 -5.65
CA ALA A 12 -3.85 -9.79 -5.93
C ALA A 12 -4.06 -10.76 -4.76
N LEU A 13 -2.98 -11.15 -4.08
CA LEU A 13 -3.02 -12.10 -2.96
C LEU A 13 -3.57 -11.49 -1.67
N GLN A 14 -3.23 -10.24 -1.39
CA GLN A 14 -3.60 -9.56 -0.13
C GLN A 14 -4.78 -8.59 -0.29
N GLY A 15 -5.19 -8.30 -1.52
CA GLY A 15 -6.27 -7.38 -1.87
C GLY A 15 -5.87 -5.91 -1.75
N ARG A 16 -5.43 -5.49 -0.55
CA ARG A 16 -5.04 -4.09 -0.24
C ARG A 16 -3.76 -4.06 0.58
N LEU A 17 -2.78 -3.29 0.14
CA LEU A 17 -1.50 -3.17 0.84
C LEU A 17 -0.91 -1.76 0.82
N GLU A 18 -0.15 -1.45 1.86
CA GLU A 18 0.68 -0.26 1.89
C GLU A 18 1.95 -0.48 1.05
N ALA A 19 2.43 0.57 0.37
CA ALA A 19 3.68 0.49 -0.40
C ALA A 19 4.88 0.03 0.46
N LYS A 20 4.88 0.35 1.76
CA LYS A 20 5.88 -0.12 2.73
C LYS A 20 5.84 -1.63 2.95
N GLN A 21 4.64 -2.23 3.01
CA GLN A 21 4.51 -3.68 3.18
C GLN A 21 5.00 -4.41 1.93
N ILE A 22 4.66 -3.91 0.75
CA ILE A 22 5.14 -4.46 -0.54
C ILE A 22 6.67 -4.35 -0.62
N SER A 23 7.23 -3.21 -0.24
CA SER A 23 8.68 -2.98 -0.17
C SER A 23 9.40 -3.99 0.74
N GLN A 24 8.85 -4.28 1.92
CA GLN A 24 9.41 -5.30 2.82
C GLN A 24 9.26 -6.72 2.27
N GLN A 25 8.09 -7.08 1.72
CA GLN A 25 7.84 -8.42 1.17
C GLN A 25 8.72 -8.74 -0.02
N LEU A 26 8.91 -7.78 -0.91
CA LEU A 26 9.71 -7.95 -2.13
C LEU A 26 11.19 -7.58 -1.93
N ALA A 27 11.60 -7.24 -0.69
CA ALA A 27 12.92 -6.74 -0.36
C ALA A 27 13.40 -5.65 -1.34
N THR A 28 12.50 -4.75 -1.72
CA THR A 28 12.75 -3.68 -2.71
C THR A 28 12.72 -2.31 -2.06
N PRO A 29 13.52 -1.35 -2.53
CA PRO A 29 13.45 0.01 -2.05
C PRO A 29 12.05 0.62 -2.24
N LEU A 30 11.50 1.20 -1.19
CA LEU A 30 10.23 1.93 -1.21
C LEU A 30 10.07 2.90 -2.39
N PRO A 31 11.05 3.75 -2.75
CA PRO A 31 10.88 4.68 -3.88
C PRO A 31 10.69 3.95 -5.22
N LEU A 32 11.30 2.78 -5.39
CA LEU A 32 11.14 1.97 -6.60
C LEU A 32 9.74 1.32 -6.64
N VAL A 33 9.27 0.80 -5.50
CA VAL A 33 7.90 0.28 -5.38
C VAL A 33 6.86 1.36 -5.64
N ALA A 34 7.06 2.56 -5.09
CA ALA A 34 6.16 3.70 -5.32
C ALA A 34 6.08 4.07 -6.81
N ALA A 35 7.24 4.16 -7.50
CA ALA A 35 7.25 4.43 -8.94
C ALA A 35 6.58 3.32 -9.77
N MET A 36 6.69 2.06 -9.34
CA MET A 36 6.04 0.94 -10.00
C MET A 36 4.52 0.92 -9.78
N LEU A 37 4.06 1.30 -8.60
CA LEU A 37 2.64 1.45 -8.27
C LEU A 37 2.02 2.62 -9.05
N ASP A 38 2.71 3.75 -9.13
CA ASP A 38 2.31 4.92 -9.93
C ASP A 38 2.16 4.54 -11.40
N ARG A 39 3.12 3.76 -11.94
CA ARG A 39 3.01 3.20 -13.29
C ARG A 39 1.80 2.27 -13.47
N LEU A 40 1.48 1.43 -12.47
CA LEU A 40 0.31 0.56 -12.52
C LEU A 40 -1.01 1.36 -12.47
N GLU A 41 -1.04 2.47 -11.73
CA GLU A 41 -2.17 3.41 -11.69
C GLU A 41 -2.34 4.13 -13.03
N ALA A 42 -1.25 4.63 -13.62
CA ALA A 42 -1.27 5.25 -14.95
C ALA A 42 -1.75 4.29 -16.05
N MET A 43 -1.49 2.98 -15.89
CA MET A 43 -2.01 1.92 -16.76
C MET A 43 -3.46 1.50 -16.42
N GLY A 44 -4.06 2.07 -15.39
CA GLY A 44 -5.41 1.72 -14.91
C GLY A 44 -5.52 0.32 -14.30
N LYS A 45 -4.41 -0.27 -13.85
CA LYS A 45 -4.34 -1.62 -13.25
C LYS A 45 -4.38 -1.63 -11.72
N ALA A 46 -4.00 -0.52 -11.10
CA ALA A 46 -4.09 -0.32 -9.66
C ALA A 46 -4.77 1.03 -9.36
N MET A 47 -5.24 1.20 -8.14
CA MET A 47 -5.69 2.49 -7.63
C MET A 47 -5.11 2.75 -6.24
N ARG A 48 -4.79 4.01 -5.96
CA ARG A 48 -4.52 4.49 -4.61
C ARG A 48 -5.81 4.73 -3.84
N ILE A 49 -5.95 4.04 -2.71
CA ILE A 49 -7.01 4.20 -1.72
C ILE A 49 -6.44 4.98 -0.55
N SER A 50 -6.97 6.18 -0.32
CA SER A 50 -6.65 6.94 0.90
C SER A 50 -7.61 6.50 1.99
N GLU A 51 -7.15 5.72 2.97
CA GLU A 51 -7.96 5.48 4.16
C GLU A 51 -7.85 6.68 5.09
N ASP A 52 -9.00 7.34 5.26
CA ASP A 52 -9.14 8.44 6.18
C ASP A 52 -9.10 7.90 7.63
N PRO A 53 -8.29 8.48 8.54
CA PRO A 53 -8.14 8.00 9.91
C PRO A 53 -9.45 8.07 10.74
N SER A 54 -10.51 8.64 10.17
CA SER A 54 -11.83 8.80 10.77
C SER A 54 -12.50 7.47 11.18
N SER A 55 -12.02 6.32 10.69
CA SER A 55 -12.53 4.98 11.05
C SER A 55 -11.83 4.32 12.25
N CYS A 56 -10.92 5.01 12.96
CA CYS A 56 -10.38 4.54 14.24
C CYS A 56 -11.22 5.01 15.45
N LEU A 57 -12.56 4.96 15.35
CA LEU A 57 -13.48 5.31 16.44
C LEU A 57 -13.50 4.29 17.60
N THR A 58 -12.77 3.19 17.47
CA THR A 58 -12.64 2.18 18.53
C THR A 58 -11.15 1.97 18.78
N GLY A 59 -10.64 2.42 19.92
CA GLY A 59 -9.22 2.44 20.30
C GLY A 59 -8.55 1.06 20.42
N SER A 60 -8.48 0.29 19.33
CA SER A 60 -7.83 -1.03 19.25
C SER A 60 -6.65 -1.09 18.29
N CYS A 61 -6.22 0.03 17.71
CA CYS A 61 -4.94 0.08 16.98
C CYS A 61 -3.77 0.05 17.98
N LYS A 62 -3.45 -1.14 18.50
CA LYS A 62 -2.33 -1.42 19.44
C LYS A 62 -0.92 -1.04 18.92
N SER A 63 -0.81 -0.51 17.70
CA SER A 63 0.46 -0.11 17.06
C SER A 63 0.44 1.27 16.39
N CYS A 64 -0.59 2.10 16.55
CA CYS A 64 -0.55 3.51 16.09
C CYS A 64 0.03 4.36 17.24
N PRO A 65 1.31 4.82 17.18
CA PRO A 65 1.86 5.72 18.18
C PRO A 65 1.08 7.05 18.18
N GLU A 66 0.73 7.50 19.38
CA GLU A 66 -0.17 8.62 19.66
C GLU A 66 0.12 9.86 18.79
N GLY A 67 -0.89 10.31 18.05
CA GLY A 67 -0.94 11.70 17.53
C GLY A 67 -0.59 11.92 16.05
N LYS A 68 -0.20 10.91 15.27
CA LYS A 68 -0.12 11.06 13.80
C LYS A 68 -1.31 10.37 13.15
N LYS A 69 -2.20 11.16 12.56
CA LYS A 69 -3.25 10.76 11.61
C LYS A 69 -2.80 9.49 10.89
N CYS A 70 -3.38 8.34 11.22
CA CYS A 70 -3.09 7.06 10.54
C CYS A 70 -3.74 7.10 9.14
N ALA A 71 -3.43 8.15 8.35
CA ALA A 71 -3.73 8.25 6.94
C ALA A 71 -2.80 7.26 6.24
N ARG A 72 -3.38 6.13 5.85
CA ARG A 72 -2.65 5.05 5.18
C ARG A 72 -2.97 5.12 3.70
N GLU A 73 -1.93 5.27 2.91
CA GLU A 73 -2.02 5.14 1.45
C GLU A 73 -1.96 3.65 1.13
N LEU A 74 -3.15 3.09 0.88
CA LEU A 74 -3.31 1.71 0.45
C LEU A 74 -3.36 1.66 -1.06
N TRP A 75 -2.89 0.55 -1.60
CA TRP A 75 -2.95 0.24 -3.00
C TRP A 75 -3.78 -1.02 -3.18
N ALA A 76 -4.63 -1.02 -4.20
CA ALA A 76 -5.43 -2.17 -4.59
C ALA A 76 -5.41 -2.31 -6.11
N LEU A 77 -5.69 -3.52 -6.60
CA LEU A 77 -5.98 -3.69 -8.03
C LEU A 77 -7.34 -3.04 -8.35
N ARG A 78 -7.42 -2.50 -9.58
CA ARG A 78 -8.68 -1.97 -10.13
C ARG A 78 -9.59 -3.10 -10.59
#